data_AF-A0A1D8CZI9-F1
#
_entry.id   AF-A0A1D8CZI9-F1
#
_cell.length_a   1.000
_cell.length_b   1.000
_cell.length_c   1.000
_cell.angle_alpha   90.00
_cell.angle_beta   90.00
_cell.angle_gamma   90.00
#
_symmetry.space_group_name_H-M   'P 1'
#
loop_
_entity.id
_entity.type
_entity.pdbx_description
1 polymer ?
#
loop_
_entity_poly.entity_id
_entity_poly.type
_entity_poly.pdbx_seq_one_letter_code
_entity_poly.pdbx_strand_id
1 'polypeptide(L)'
;MEIPEKGQMSSEYLALADERVNYSLAGYGQPEDYGYNFKEWVSPYTKGAHQLGGIAIVLQDWSSHDGLEHKVDQSVQEYGRTISLKTNLRLEELLKRVFSVGIKDVYATNVFPFIKPDGISTHIPLRLIKQVASKFVAKELQLAKPKIILALGNAAHYGLIKSGIECIHVPHPAARIGSIDQHEKRWIKSLKQKGII
;
A
#
# COMPACT_ATOMS: atom_id res chain seq x y z
N MET A 1 18.40 2.13 6.05
CA MET A 1 17.55 1.49 5.03
C MET A 1 17.76 2.30 3.78
N GLU A 2 18.43 1.76 2.76
CA GLU A 2 18.66 2.50 1.51
C GLU A 2 17.36 2.56 0.72
N ILE A 3 16.94 3.78 0.35
CA ILE A 3 15.78 4.03 -0.51
C ILE A 3 16.21 3.68 -1.93
N PRO A 4 15.36 3.02 -2.74
CA PRO A 4 15.64 2.78 -4.14
C PRO A 4 16.15 4.06 -4.83
N GLU A 5 17.31 4.01 -5.49
CA GLU A 5 17.79 5.14 -6.27
C GLU A 5 16.80 5.46 -7.40
N LYS A 6 16.66 6.75 -7.74
CA LYS A 6 15.77 7.22 -8.83
C LYS A 6 15.94 6.46 -10.16
N GLY A 7 17.11 5.88 -10.41
CA GLY A 7 17.39 5.07 -11.60
C GLY A 7 16.65 3.73 -11.69
N GLN A 8 15.90 3.32 -10.65
CA GLN A 8 15.15 2.05 -10.64
C GLN A 8 13.69 2.16 -11.10
N MET A 9 13.13 3.36 -11.20
CA MET A 9 11.74 3.56 -11.65
C MET A 9 11.67 3.70 -13.18
N SER A 10 10.80 2.93 -13.83
CA SER A 10 10.61 3.02 -15.28
C SER A 10 9.89 4.32 -15.69
N SER A 11 10.07 4.75 -16.93
CA SER A 11 9.37 5.92 -17.47
C SER A 11 7.85 5.82 -17.38
N GLU A 12 7.31 4.61 -17.54
CA GLU A 12 5.89 4.29 -17.43
C GLU A 12 5.39 4.42 -15.99
N TYR A 13 6.21 4.05 -15.01
CA TYR A 13 5.85 4.22 -13.60
C TYR A 13 5.83 5.71 -13.23
N LEU A 14 6.83 6.48 -13.66
CA LEU A 14 6.87 7.93 -13.42
C LEU A 14 5.67 8.64 -14.10
N ALA A 15 5.29 8.24 -15.31
CA ALA A 15 4.10 8.75 -15.98
C ALA A 15 2.81 8.41 -15.20
N LEU A 16 2.73 7.22 -14.60
CA LEU A 16 1.59 6.84 -13.75
C LEU A 16 1.54 7.63 -12.43
N ALA A 17 2.70 7.90 -11.82
CA ALA A 17 2.80 8.73 -10.63
C ALA A 17 2.38 10.18 -10.93
N ASP A 18 2.81 10.73 -12.07
CA ASP A 18 2.38 12.05 -12.56
C ASP A 18 0.86 12.09 -12.86
N GLU A 19 0.31 11.03 -13.46
CA GLU A 19 -1.14 10.90 -13.64
C GLU A 19 -1.88 10.96 -12.29
N ARG A 20 -1.33 10.34 -11.24
CA ARG A 20 -1.90 10.41 -9.88
C ARG A 20 -1.81 11.81 -9.29
N VAL A 21 -0.66 12.49 -9.39
CA VAL A 21 -0.48 13.87 -8.88
C VAL A 21 -1.51 14.81 -9.47
N ASN A 22 -1.75 14.69 -10.78
CA ASN A 22 -2.66 15.58 -11.51
C ASN A 22 -4.13 15.14 -11.47
N TYR A 23 -4.43 14.02 -10.80
CA TYR A 23 -5.79 13.52 -10.68
C TYR A 23 -6.52 14.15 -9.50
N SER A 24 -7.56 14.93 -9.77
CA SER A 24 -8.42 15.48 -8.74
C SER A 24 -9.55 14.51 -8.39
N LEU A 25 -9.68 14.18 -7.10
CA LEU A 25 -10.79 13.41 -6.57
C LEU A 25 -11.53 14.25 -5.53
N ALA A 26 -12.74 14.70 -5.86
CA ALA A 26 -13.50 15.61 -5.02
C ALA A 26 -13.64 15.08 -3.57
N GLY A 27 -13.26 15.92 -2.60
CA GLY A 27 -13.28 15.59 -1.18
C GLY A 27 -12.11 14.75 -0.67
N TYR A 28 -11.09 14.48 -1.50
CA TYR A 28 -9.88 13.78 -1.10
C TYR A 28 -8.65 14.61 -1.46
N GLY A 29 -7.66 14.60 -0.58
CA GLY A 29 -6.40 15.30 -0.78
C GLY A 29 -5.32 14.42 -1.43
N GLN A 30 -4.20 15.04 -1.72
CA GLN A 30 -2.95 14.41 -2.13
C GLN A 30 -1.91 14.56 -1.01
N PRO A 31 -0.91 13.68 -0.90
CA PRO A 31 0.21 13.90 0.02
C PRO A 31 0.86 15.28 -0.16
N GLU A 32 0.93 15.76 -1.40
CA GLU A 32 1.51 17.05 -1.76
C GLU A 32 0.75 18.26 -1.20
N ASP A 33 -0.56 18.14 -0.96
CA ASP A 33 -1.37 19.21 -0.35
C ASP A 33 -0.93 19.50 1.11
N TYR A 34 -0.22 18.55 1.72
CA TYR A 34 0.30 18.61 3.10
C TYR A 34 1.81 18.87 3.14
N GLY A 35 2.41 19.26 2.01
CA GLY A 35 3.84 19.60 1.92
C GLY A 35 4.78 18.41 1.78
N TYR A 36 4.27 17.19 1.63
CA TYR A 36 5.10 16.03 1.29
C TYR A 36 5.50 16.05 -0.19
N ASN A 37 6.67 15.48 -0.51
CA ASN A 37 7.13 15.29 -1.88
C ASN A 37 7.12 13.80 -2.24
N PHE A 38 5.98 13.32 -2.74
CA PHE A 38 5.80 11.95 -3.24
C PHE A 38 5.35 11.94 -4.72
N LYS A 39 5.68 12.99 -5.48
CA LYS A 39 5.24 13.14 -6.88
C LYS A 39 5.72 12.02 -7.79
N GLU A 40 6.82 11.38 -7.43
CA GLU A 40 7.43 10.26 -8.16
C GLU A 40 6.83 8.90 -7.77
N TRP A 41 5.89 8.86 -6.83
CA TRP A 41 5.30 7.63 -6.31
C TRP A 41 3.79 7.59 -6.53
N VAL A 42 3.26 6.42 -6.94
CA VAL A 42 1.82 6.20 -7.05
C VAL A 42 1.18 6.10 -5.67
N SER A 43 1.87 5.51 -4.69
CA SER A 43 1.54 5.64 -3.27
C SER A 43 2.80 6.03 -2.49
N PRO A 44 2.71 6.91 -1.48
CA PRO A 44 3.83 7.18 -0.59
C PRO A 44 4.47 5.91 -0.02
N TYR A 45 3.66 4.91 0.36
CA TYR A 45 4.14 3.67 0.98
C TYR A 45 5.18 2.94 0.10
N THR A 46 5.02 3.04 -1.22
CA THR A 46 5.88 2.38 -2.21
C THR A 46 7.33 2.85 -2.15
N LYS A 47 7.59 4.09 -1.71
CA LYS A 47 8.93 4.66 -1.63
C LYS A 47 9.92 3.78 -0.86
N GLY A 48 9.48 3.18 0.24
CA GLY A 48 10.31 2.30 1.08
C GLY A 48 10.13 0.80 0.81
N ALA A 49 9.37 0.43 -0.23
CA ALA A 49 8.93 -0.93 -0.54
C ALA A 49 8.63 -1.05 -2.05
N HIS A 50 9.64 -0.85 -2.89
CA HIS A 50 9.52 -0.83 -4.36
C HIS A 50 10.22 -2.03 -5.02
N GLN A 51 10.31 -3.19 -4.36
CA GLN A 51 10.95 -4.34 -4.97
C GLN A 51 10.07 -4.89 -6.10
N LEU A 52 10.53 -4.79 -7.35
CA LEU A 52 9.86 -5.37 -8.51
C LEU A 52 9.93 -6.91 -8.45
N GLY A 53 8.90 -7.57 -8.98
CA GLY A 53 8.75 -9.01 -8.89
C GLY A 53 8.32 -9.48 -7.50
N GLY A 54 8.44 -10.79 -7.25
CA GLY A 54 8.27 -11.34 -5.90
C GLY A 54 6.87 -11.15 -5.31
N ILE A 55 6.79 -10.52 -4.14
CA ILE A 55 5.56 -10.34 -3.36
C ILE A 55 5.13 -8.88 -3.44
N ALA A 56 3.88 -8.62 -3.81
CA ALA A 56 3.22 -7.35 -3.63
C ALA A 56 2.23 -7.40 -2.45
N ILE A 57 2.17 -6.31 -1.70
CA ILE A 57 1.25 -6.11 -0.58
C ILE A 57 0.43 -4.86 -0.87
N VAL A 58 -0.89 -4.99 -0.80
CA VAL A 58 -1.80 -3.90 -1.08
C VAL A 58 -2.61 -3.61 0.18
N LEU A 59 -2.38 -2.43 0.75
CA LEU A 59 -3.10 -1.90 1.90
C LEU A 59 -4.34 -1.10 1.45
N GLN A 60 -5.16 -0.65 2.40
CA GLN A 60 -6.33 0.16 2.06
C GLN A 60 -5.94 1.58 1.62
N ASP A 61 -5.38 2.36 2.53
CA ASP A 61 -5.07 3.78 2.36
C ASP A 61 -3.85 4.16 3.20
N TRP A 62 -3.22 5.29 2.87
CA TRP A 62 -1.96 5.70 3.48
C TRP A 62 -2.16 6.53 4.74
N SER A 63 -2.91 7.63 4.63
CA SER A 63 -3.14 8.58 5.71
C SER A 63 -4.44 9.36 5.53
N SER A 64 -4.66 10.33 6.40
CA SER A 64 -5.87 11.16 6.46
C SER A 64 -5.49 12.61 6.81
N HIS A 65 -6.40 13.56 6.64
CA HIS A 65 -6.19 14.97 6.93
C HIS A 65 -5.67 15.18 8.36
N ASP A 66 -6.38 14.66 9.36
CA ASP A 66 -5.99 14.73 10.78
C ASP A 66 -4.58 14.12 11.03
N GLY A 67 -4.18 13.15 10.21
CA GLY A 67 -2.87 12.51 10.32
C GLY A 67 -1.73 13.31 9.69
N LEU A 68 -2.02 14.29 8.83
CA LEU A 68 -1.05 15.04 8.03
C LEU A 68 -1.14 16.56 8.18
N GLU A 69 -2.18 17.10 8.80
CA GLU A 69 -2.42 18.56 8.93
C GLU A 69 -1.33 19.29 9.74
N HIS A 70 -0.49 18.54 10.45
CA HIS A 70 0.64 19.07 11.20
C HIS A 70 1.91 19.20 10.33
N LYS A 71 3.03 19.59 10.95
CA LYS A 71 4.32 19.70 10.27
C LYS A 71 4.71 18.37 9.60
N VAL A 72 5.22 18.45 8.37
CA VAL A 72 5.80 17.33 7.63
C VAL A 72 6.78 16.54 8.50
N ASP A 73 6.43 15.29 8.77
CA ASP A 73 7.31 14.31 9.40
C ASP A 73 8.40 13.88 8.41
N GLN A 74 9.65 14.24 8.70
CA GLN A 74 10.80 13.94 7.83
C GLN A 74 11.06 12.45 7.70
N SER A 75 10.78 11.66 8.75
CA SER A 75 10.90 10.20 8.68
C SER A 75 9.86 9.64 7.72
N VAL A 76 8.62 10.13 7.78
CA VAL A 76 7.59 9.72 6.82
C VAL A 76 7.96 10.16 5.40
N GLN A 77 8.46 11.39 5.21
CA GLN A 77 8.95 11.88 3.93
C GLN A 77 10.07 10.98 3.37
N GLU A 78 10.97 10.51 4.21
CA GLU A 78 12.07 9.62 3.85
C GLU A 78 11.57 8.22 3.45
N TYR A 79 10.73 7.59 4.28
CA TYR A 79 10.39 6.17 4.16
C TYR A 79 9.03 5.88 3.51
N GLY A 80 8.21 6.89 3.28
CA GLY A 80 6.84 6.73 2.79
C GLY A 80 5.86 6.19 3.82
N ARG A 81 6.29 5.99 5.08
CA ARG A 81 5.48 5.42 6.17
C ARG A 81 6.07 5.79 7.54
N THR A 82 5.24 5.77 8.56
CA THR A 82 5.70 5.88 9.95
C THR A 82 6.24 4.53 10.43
N ILE A 83 7.56 4.38 10.54
CA ILE A 83 8.21 3.10 10.90
C ILE A 83 7.73 2.57 12.26
N SER A 84 7.57 3.47 13.24
CA SER A 84 7.13 3.13 14.60
C SER A 84 5.64 2.78 14.72
N LEU A 85 4.85 2.97 13.65
CA LEU A 85 3.43 2.65 13.69
C LEU A 85 3.24 1.16 13.91
N LYS A 86 2.46 0.79 14.95
CA LYS A 86 2.23 -0.61 15.35
C LYS A 86 1.76 -1.51 14.19
N THR A 87 0.98 -0.97 13.26
CA THR A 87 0.56 -1.69 12.04
C THR A 87 1.75 -2.06 11.14
N ASN A 88 2.70 -1.14 10.94
CA ASN A 88 3.89 -1.36 10.12
C ASN A 88 4.85 -2.37 10.77
N LEU A 89 5.09 -2.23 12.09
CA LEU A 89 5.91 -3.18 12.84
C LEU A 89 5.35 -4.62 12.76
N ARG A 90 4.02 -4.76 12.83
CA ARG A 90 3.36 -6.06 12.72
C ARG A 90 3.37 -6.60 11.29
N LEU A 91 3.24 -5.74 10.29
CA LEU A 91 3.37 -6.15 8.89
C LEU A 91 4.77 -6.70 8.63
N GLU A 92 5.80 -6.00 9.08
CA GLU A 92 7.20 -6.42 8.93
C GLU A 92 7.48 -7.74 9.65
N GLU A 93 6.96 -7.93 10.86
CA GLU A 93 7.05 -9.21 11.58
C GLU A 93 6.32 -10.34 10.84
N LEU A 94 5.13 -10.09 10.26
CA LEU A 94 4.42 -11.12 9.48
C LEU A 94 5.18 -11.51 8.22
N LEU A 95 5.78 -10.56 7.52
CA LEU A 95 6.58 -10.84 6.33
C LEU A 95 7.80 -11.69 6.68
N LYS A 96 8.47 -11.35 7.78
CA LYS A 96 9.61 -12.12 8.28
C LYS A 96 9.19 -13.54 8.66
N ARG A 97 8.08 -13.73 9.38
CA ARG A 97 7.64 -15.07 9.81
C ARG A 97 7.15 -15.94 8.66
N VAL A 98 6.37 -15.38 7.75
CA VAL A 98 5.68 -16.15 6.70
C VAL A 98 6.56 -16.37 5.47
N PHE A 99 7.40 -15.39 5.12
CA PHE A 99 8.19 -15.41 3.89
C PHE A 99 9.70 -15.25 4.10
N SER A 100 10.14 -14.96 5.33
CA SER A 100 11.56 -14.64 5.62
C SER A 100 12.09 -13.44 4.84
N VAL A 101 11.21 -12.46 4.55
CA VAL A 101 11.56 -11.21 3.86
C VAL A 101 11.24 -9.98 4.72
N GLY A 102 11.91 -8.87 4.46
CA GLY A 102 11.59 -7.57 5.05
C GLY A 102 10.72 -6.71 4.13
N ILE A 103 10.29 -5.56 4.63
CA ILE A 103 9.44 -4.62 3.86
C ILE A 103 10.15 -4.03 2.62
N LYS A 104 11.48 -3.96 2.65
CA LYS A 104 12.30 -3.52 1.51
C LYS A 104 12.36 -4.54 0.36
N ASP A 105 12.07 -5.81 0.66
CA ASP A 105 12.20 -6.93 -0.27
C ASP A 105 10.85 -7.25 -0.95
N VAL A 106 9.85 -6.39 -0.77
CA VAL A 106 8.51 -6.52 -1.34
C VAL A 106 8.12 -5.25 -2.08
N TYR A 107 7.11 -5.37 -2.92
CA TYR A 107 6.37 -4.23 -3.43
C TYR A 107 5.23 -3.92 -2.47
N ALA A 108 5.07 -2.68 -2.00
CA ALA A 108 3.91 -2.30 -1.20
C ALA A 108 3.26 -1.02 -1.74
N THR A 109 1.93 -1.02 -1.78
CA THR A 109 1.13 0.13 -2.23
C THR A 109 -0.21 0.15 -1.50
N ASN A 110 -1.05 1.14 -1.79
CA ASN A 110 -2.39 1.30 -1.24
C ASN A 110 -3.41 1.22 -2.37
N VAL A 111 -4.51 0.50 -2.15
CA VAL A 111 -5.62 0.43 -3.10
C VAL A 111 -6.26 1.81 -3.36
N PHE A 112 -6.06 2.72 -2.40
CA PHE A 112 -6.47 4.11 -2.44
C PHE A 112 -5.30 5.03 -2.03
N PRO A 113 -4.55 5.63 -2.98
CA PRO A 113 -3.37 6.45 -2.69
C PRO A 113 -3.67 7.91 -2.32
N PHE A 114 -4.94 8.29 -2.18
CA PHE A 114 -5.35 9.65 -1.82
C PHE A 114 -5.58 9.80 -0.32
N ILE A 115 -5.54 11.05 0.16
CA ILE A 115 -5.70 11.41 1.58
C ILE A 115 -7.18 11.57 1.88
N LYS A 116 -7.64 10.94 2.96
CA LYS A 116 -9.02 11.10 3.44
C LYS A 116 -9.23 12.50 4.05
N PRO A 117 -10.42 13.09 3.91
CA PRO A 117 -10.68 14.47 4.35
C PRO A 117 -10.70 14.67 5.88
N ASP A 118 -10.87 13.60 6.68
CA ASP A 118 -10.89 13.69 8.15
C ASP A 118 -9.92 12.66 8.75
N GLY A 119 -10.34 11.88 9.76
CA GLY A 119 -9.55 10.84 10.41
C GLY A 119 -9.35 9.55 9.60
N ILE A 120 -8.42 8.72 10.08
CA ILE A 120 -8.07 7.44 9.46
C ILE A 120 -9.21 6.40 9.52
N SER A 121 -10.28 6.65 10.26
CA SER A 121 -11.48 5.80 10.28
C SER A 121 -12.53 6.20 9.23
N THR A 122 -12.37 7.35 8.56
CA THR A 122 -13.33 7.84 7.58
C THR A 122 -13.54 6.82 6.46
N HIS A 123 -14.82 6.57 6.16
CA HIS A 123 -15.22 5.59 5.17
C HIS A 123 -14.85 6.05 3.75
N ILE A 124 -14.26 5.15 2.96
CA ILE A 124 -14.05 5.35 1.52
C ILE A 124 -15.11 4.55 0.77
N PRO A 125 -15.99 5.19 -0.02
CA PRO A 125 -16.98 4.49 -0.82
C PRO A 125 -16.33 3.45 -1.74
N LEU A 126 -16.90 2.23 -1.77
CA LEU A 126 -16.39 1.13 -2.60
C LEU A 126 -16.30 1.48 -4.09
N ARG A 127 -17.19 2.34 -4.58
CA ARG A 127 -17.14 2.85 -5.96
C ARG A 127 -15.84 3.60 -6.23
N LEU A 128 -15.39 4.43 -5.28
CA LEU A 128 -14.14 5.18 -5.40
C LEU A 128 -12.93 4.26 -5.27
N ILE A 129 -12.95 3.30 -4.33
CA ILE A 129 -11.90 2.27 -4.24
C ILE A 129 -11.74 1.55 -5.58
N LYS A 130 -12.83 1.07 -6.19
CA LYS A 130 -12.78 0.42 -7.51
C LYS A 130 -12.18 1.35 -8.57
N GLN A 131 -12.73 2.56 -8.68
CA GLN A 131 -12.32 3.54 -9.70
C GLN A 131 -10.81 3.83 -9.62
N VAL A 132 -10.33 4.10 -8.41
CA VAL A 132 -8.94 4.43 -8.14
C VAL A 132 -8.02 3.22 -8.32
N ALA A 133 -8.43 2.06 -7.84
CA ALA A 133 -7.67 0.82 -8.03
C ALA A 133 -7.52 0.45 -9.51
N SER A 134 -8.59 0.57 -10.30
CA SER A 134 -8.54 0.29 -11.74
C SER A 134 -7.68 1.30 -12.49
N LYS A 135 -7.69 2.57 -12.06
CA LYS A 135 -6.93 3.63 -12.73
C LYS A 135 -5.43 3.59 -12.43
N PHE A 136 -5.06 3.36 -11.17
CA PHE A 136 -3.68 3.47 -10.71
C PHE A 136 -3.10 2.11 -10.32
N VAL A 137 -3.70 1.44 -9.36
CA VAL A 137 -3.10 0.27 -8.68
C VAL A 137 -2.98 -0.94 -9.63
N ALA A 138 -3.96 -1.15 -10.52
CA ALA A 138 -3.89 -2.21 -11.52
C ALA A 138 -2.72 -2.01 -12.48
N LYS A 139 -2.52 -0.78 -12.98
CA LYS A 139 -1.38 -0.42 -13.84
C LYS A 139 -0.06 -0.52 -13.08
N GLU A 140 -0.04 -0.03 -11.84
CA GLU A 140 1.11 -0.10 -10.94
C GLU A 140 1.58 -1.55 -10.74
N LEU A 141 0.65 -2.46 -10.46
CA LEU A 141 0.96 -3.88 -10.27
C LEU A 141 1.38 -4.58 -11.57
N GLN A 142 0.85 -4.16 -12.73
CA GLN A 142 1.33 -4.65 -14.03
C GLN A 142 2.79 -4.25 -14.29
N LEU A 143 3.20 -3.05 -13.88
CA LEU A 143 4.58 -2.59 -13.96
C LEU A 143 5.48 -3.30 -12.95
N ALA A 144 4.99 -3.48 -11.71
CA ALA A 144 5.69 -4.16 -10.65
C ALA A 144 5.91 -5.67 -10.90
N LYS A 145 5.03 -6.30 -11.69
CA LYS A 145 5.07 -7.73 -12.05
C LYS A 145 5.25 -8.70 -10.86
N PRO A 146 4.51 -8.53 -9.75
CA PRO A 146 4.63 -9.45 -8.62
C PRO A 146 4.15 -10.86 -8.99
N LYS A 147 4.76 -11.86 -8.37
CA LYS A 147 4.35 -13.27 -8.48
C LYS A 147 3.23 -13.62 -7.50
N ILE A 148 3.18 -12.94 -6.35
CA ILE A 148 2.18 -13.11 -5.30
C ILE A 148 1.64 -11.73 -4.94
N ILE A 149 0.32 -11.56 -4.88
CA ILE A 149 -0.33 -10.31 -4.47
C ILE A 149 -1.16 -10.58 -3.22
N LEU A 150 -0.82 -9.92 -2.11
CA LEU A 150 -1.54 -10.00 -0.85
C LEU A 150 -2.42 -8.78 -0.66
N ALA A 151 -3.73 -8.99 -0.58
CA ALA A 151 -4.70 -7.94 -0.30
C ALA A 151 -4.98 -7.88 1.21
N LEU A 152 -4.56 -6.80 1.88
CA LEU A 152 -4.69 -6.66 3.33
C LEU A 152 -6.07 -6.12 3.71
N GLY A 153 -7.00 -7.03 4.01
CA GLY A 153 -8.37 -6.72 4.41
C GLY A 153 -9.34 -6.45 3.25
N ASN A 154 -10.60 -6.24 3.61
CA ASN A 154 -11.73 -6.26 2.67
C ASN A 154 -11.65 -5.18 1.58
N ALA A 155 -11.25 -3.96 1.92
CA ALA A 155 -11.21 -2.85 0.97
C ALA A 155 -10.15 -3.06 -0.12
N ALA A 156 -8.93 -3.45 0.28
CA ALA A 156 -7.87 -3.82 -0.65
C ALA A 156 -8.30 -4.98 -1.55
N HIS A 157 -8.85 -6.04 -0.95
CA HIS A 157 -9.32 -7.20 -1.70
C HIS A 157 -10.43 -6.85 -2.70
N TYR A 158 -11.41 -6.05 -2.28
CA TYR A 158 -12.47 -5.58 -3.16
C TYR A 158 -11.94 -4.77 -4.34
N GLY A 159 -11.05 -3.79 -4.07
CA GLY A 159 -10.50 -2.93 -5.12
C GLY A 159 -9.71 -3.71 -6.17
N LEU A 160 -8.89 -4.68 -5.73
CA LEU A 160 -8.12 -5.53 -6.63
C LEU A 160 -9.02 -6.44 -7.48
N ILE A 161 -9.93 -7.20 -6.85
CA ILE A 161 -10.83 -8.11 -7.57
C ILE A 161 -11.71 -7.35 -8.56
N LYS A 162 -12.25 -6.19 -8.17
CA LYS A 162 -13.08 -5.37 -9.08
C LYS A 162 -12.29 -4.66 -10.18
N SER A 163 -10.97 -4.67 -10.09
CA SER A 163 -10.05 -4.20 -11.13
C SER A 163 -9.44 -5.34 -11.95
N GLY A 164 -9.92 -6.58 -11.77
CA GLY A 164 -9.44 -7.75 -12.51
C GLY A 164 -8.09 -8.28 -12.06
N ILE A 165 -7.63 -7.90 -10.86
CA ILE A 165 -6.35 -8.37 -10.31
C ILE A 165 -6.60 -9.57 -9.39
N GLU A 166 -6.04 -10.72 -9.75
CA GLU A 166 -6.01 -11.88 -8.86
C GLU A 166 -5.11 -11.60 -7.65
N CYS A 167 -5.60 -11.96 -6.46
CA CYS A 167 -4.85 -11.76 -5.22
C CYS A 167 -5.30 -12.75 -4.14
N ILE A 168 -4.52 -12.79 -3.06
CA ILE A 168 -4.78 -13.58 -1.87
C ILE A 168 -5.28 -12.63 -0.79
N HIS A 169 -6.53 -12.79 -0.38
CA HIS A 169 -7.10 -12.01 0.70
C HIS A 169 -6.55 -12.51 2.04
N VAL A 170 -5.94 -11.60 2.80
CA VAL A 170 -5.41 -11.87 4.14
C VAL A 170 -5.89 -10.80 5.12
N PRO A 171 -6.01 -11.11 6.43
CA PRO A 171 -6.42 -10.11 7.41
C PRO A 171 -5.40 -8.98 7.51
N HIS A 172 -5.91 -7.75 7.63
CA HIS A 172 -5.10 -6.56 7.84
C HIS A 172 -4.34 -6.64 9.18
N PRO A 173 -3.04 -6.27 9.26
CA PRO A 173 -2.18 -6.49 10.44
C PRO A 173 -2.51 -5.63 11.66
N ALA A 174 -3.65 -4.92 11.66
CA ALA A 174 -4.01 -4.02 12.75
C ALA A 174 -4.26 -4.80 14.04
N ALA A 175 -3.69 -4.34 15.16
CA ALA A 175 -3.75 -5.05 16.44
C ALA A 175 -5.18 -5.31 16.95
N ARG A 176 -6.15 -4.46 16.58
CA ARG A 176 -7.57 -4.62 16.91
C ARG A 176 -8.22 -5.88 16.30
N ILE A 177 -7.58 -6.53 15.33
CA ILE A 177 -8.12 -7.68 14.59
C ILE A 177 -7.62 -9.02 15.17
N GLY A 178 -6.62 -9.00 16.05
CA GLY A 178 -6.09 -10.20 16.71
C GLY A 178 -4.59 -10.14 17.05
N SER A 179 -4.08 -11.20 17.68
CA SER A 179 -2.64 -11.33 17.98
C SER A 179 -1.80 -11.57 16.72
N ILE A 180 -0.48 -11.41 16.81
CA ILE A 180 0.41 -11.66 15.66
C ILE A 180 0.33 -13.12 15.20
N ASP A 181 0.30 -14.08 16.13
CA ASP A 181 0.20 -15.51 15.83
C ASP A 181 -1.14 -15.87 15.18
N GLN A 182 -2.22 -15.19 15.55
CA GLN A 182 -3.52 -15.36 14.89
C GLN A 182 -3.49 -14.86 13.44
N HIS A 183 -2.79 -13.76 13.17
CA HIS A 183 -2.63 -13.26 11.81
C HIS A 183 -1.76 -14.20 10.98
N GLU A 184 -0.63 -14.63 11.52
CA GLU A 184 0.28 -15.59 10.89
C GLU A 184 -0.46 -16.89 10.48
N LYS A 185 -1.21 -17.50 11.40
CA LYS A 185 -2.02 -18.69 11.10
C LYS A 185 -3.04 -18.45 9.98
N ARG A 186 -3.68 -17.27 9.95
CA ARG A 186 -4.65 -16.89 8.92
C ARG A 186 -3.99 -16.62 7.57
N TRP A 187 -2.81 -15.99 7.55
CA TRP A 187 -2.02 -15.77 6.34
C TRP A 187 -1.59 -17.12 5.74
N ILE A 188 -0.98 -17.99 6.55
CA ILE A 188 -0.58 -19.34 6.15
C ILE A 188 -1.76 -20.13 5.59
N LYS A 189 -2.91 -20.09 6.27
CA LYS A 189 -4.13 -20.76 5.78
C LYS A 189 -4.54 -20.27 4.39
N SER A 190 -4.54 -18.95 4.17
CA SER A 190 -4.94 -18.34 2.90
C SER A 190 -3.96 -18.67 1.77
N LEU A 191 -2.66 -18.71 2.09
CA LEU A 191 -1.58 -19.09 1.16
C LEU A 191 -1.68 -20.57 0.75
N LYS A 192 -1.92 -21.48 1.72
CA LYS A 192 -2.13 -22.92 1.45
C LYS A 192 -3.34 -23.17 0.56
N GLN A 193 -4.44 -22.45 0.80
CA GLN A 193 -5.65 -22.55 -0.04
C GLN A 193 -5.42 -22.12 -1.49
N LYS A 194 -4.35 -21.35 -1.74
CA LYS A 194 -3.93 -20.89 -3.07
C LYS A 194 -2.72 -21.65 -3.62
N GLY A 195 -2.24 -22.68 -2.92
CA GLY A 195 -1.12 -23.51 -3.36
C GLY A 195 0.23 -22.79 -3.41
N ILE A 196 0.41 -21.73 -2.61
CA ILE A 196 1.65 -20.94 -2.57
C ILE A 196 2.70 -21.58 -1.66
N ILE A 197 2.26 -22.15 -0.53
CA ILE A 197 3.07 -22.85 0.48
C ILE A 197 2.37 -24.13 0.94
#